data_AF-A0A2D4J9L8-F1
#
_entry.id   AF-A0A2D4J9L8-F1
#
_cell.length_a   1.000
_cell.length_b   1.000
_cell.length_c   1.000
_cell.angle_alpha   90.00
_cell.angle_beta   90.00
_cell.angle_gamma   90.00
#
_symmetry.space_group_name_H-M   'P 1'
#
loop_
_entity.id
_entity.type
_entity.pdbx_description
1 polymer ?
#
loop_
_entity_poly.entity_id
_entity_poly.type
_entity_poly.pdbx_seq_one_letter_code
_entity_poly.pdbx_strand_id
1 'polypeptide(L)'
;YNKLDKGQIIVVIWVIVSPNNDKQKYTLKINHDYVPEQVIAEAIRKKTRSMLLSSEQLKLCVLEYQGKYILKVCGCDEYLLEKHPLSQYKYIRSCIMLGRMPNLMLMTKESLYAQLPLDTFAMPSYSRRISTATPYMNGEASAKSLWAINSHLRIKILCATYVNVNIRDIDKIYVRTGIYHGGEPLCDNVNTQRVPCSNPRWNEWLQYEMLVHDLPRAARLCLSICSVKGRKGAKEEHCPLAWGNINMFDYTDTLVSGKMALNLWPVPHGLEDLLNPIGVTGSNPNKETPCLELEFDWFSSPVKFPDMSVIEEHANWIISREQGFNYNHAGLSNRIARDNELRDNDKEQLRAICTRDPLSEITEQEKDFLWSHRHYCVSMPEILPKLLLSVKWNSRDEVAQMYCLIKDWPQIRPEQAMELLDCNYPDPMVRAFAIRCLEKYLTDDKLSQYLIQLVQVLRSV
;
A
#
# COMPACT_ATOMS: atom_id res chain seq x y z
N TYR A 1 5.51 35.31 6.11
CA TYR A 1 6.35 35.83 7.23
C TYR A 1 6.17 37.33 7.50
N ASN A 2 5.24 38.02 6.84
CA ASN A 2 4.98 39.47 7.03
C ASN A 2 4.33 39.86 8.37
N LYS A 3 4.01 38.89 9.25
CA LYS A 3 3.40 39.15 10.57
C LYS A 3 4.43 39.32 11.70
N LEU A 4 5.72 39.09 11.43
CA LEU A 4 6.79 39.21 12.42
C LEU A 4 7.56 40.51 12.19
N ASP A 5 7.82 41.25 13.27
CA ASP A 5 8.70 42.44 13.24
C ASP A 5 10.16 41.98 13.11
N LYS A 6 10.77 42.20 11.94
CA LYS A 6 12.18 41.84 11.63
C LYS A 6 12.52 40.36 11.88
N GLY A 7 11.55 39.45 11.67
CA GLY A 7 11.75 38.02 11.93
C GLY A 7 11.81 37.64 13.42
N GLN A 8 11.40 38.54 14.32
CA GLN A 8 11.37 38.30 15.75
C GLN A 8 9.96 37.99 16.25
N ILE A 9 9.88 37.11 17.24
CA ILE A 9 8.66 36.73 17.95
C ILE A 9 8.80 37.09 19.44
N ILE A 10 7.71 37.57 20.02
CA ILE A 10 7.62 37.81 21.47
C ILE A 10 7.01 36.57 22.13
N VAL A 11 7.75 35.92 23.01
CA VAL A 11 7.36 34.69 23.72
C VAL A 11 7.31 34.97 25.22
N VAL A 12 6.37 34.36 25.94
CA VAL A 12 6.30 34.41 27.40
C VAL A 12 6.74 33.07 27.96
N ILE A 13 7.80 33.09 28.78
CA ILE A 13 8.30 31.92 29.51
C ILE A 13 7.85 32.01 30.97
N TRP A 14 7.11 31.00 31.41
CA TRP A 14 6.63 30.84 32.77
C TRP A 14 7.58 29.94 33.56
N VAL A 15 7.88 30.30 34.80
CA VAL A 15 8.67 29.50 35.73
C VAL A 15 7.84 29.34 37.00
N ILE A 16 7.64 28.10 37.44
CA ILE A 16 7.01 27.80 38.72
C ILE A 16 8.11 27.80 39.78
N VAL A 17 7.94 28.62 40.82
CA VAL A 17 8.90 28.74 41.92
C VAL A 17 8.35 28.01 43.14
N SER A 18 9.10 27.00 43.60
CA SER A 18 8.81 26.27 44.83
C SER A 18 9.13 27.12 46.07
N PRO A 19 8.44 26.92 47.20
CA PRO A 19 7.47 25.86 47.49
C PRO A 19 5.99 26.22 47.18
N ASN A 20 5.66 27.50 47.01
CA ASN A 20 4.26 27.96 46.91
C ASN A 20 3.63 27.79 45.51
N ASN A 21 4.38 27.27 44.54
CA ASN A 21 4.00 27.21 43.13
C ASN A 21 3.69 28.58 42.51
N ASP A 22 4.37 29.63 43.00
CA ASP A 22 4.24 30.97 42.46
C ASP A 22 4.74 31.01 41.02
N LYS A 23 3.95 31.64 40.14
CA LYS A 23 4.23 31.69 38.70
C LYS A 23 4.91 33.01 38.34
N GLN A 24 6.17 32.94 37.93
CA GLN A 24 6.91 34.08 37.39
C GLN A 24 6.89 34.06 35.86
N LYS A 25 6.68 35.22 35.23
CA LYS A 25 6.70 35.36 33.76
C LYS A 25 7.90 36.15 33.27
N TYR A 26 8.52 35.68 32.19
CA TYR A 26 9.63 36.33 31.51
C TYR A 26 9.27 36.49 30.03
N THR A 27 9.05 37.73 29.59
CA THR A 27 8.74 38.02 28.18
C THR A 27 10.03 38.23 27.39
N LEU A 28 10.26 37.43 26.36
CA LEU A 28 11.46 37.44 25.52
C LEU A 28 11.11 37.88 24.10
N LYS A 29 11.94 38.73 23.48
CA LYS A 29 11.88 39.02 22.04
C LYS A 29 13.07 38.30 21.41
N ILE A 30 12.80 37.25 20.63
CA ILE A 30 13.80 36.33 20.08
C ILE A 30 13.54 36.10 18.59
N ASN A 31 14.52 35.61 17.84
CA ASN A 31 14.29 35.27 16.43
C ASN A 31 13.42 34.01 16.33
N HIS A 32 12.59 33.92 15.29
CA HIS A 32 11.64 32.81 15.11
C HIS A 32 12.31 31.47 14.75
N ASP A 33 13.58 31.50 14.39
CA ASP A 33 14.40 30.36 13.98
C ASP A 33 15.23 29.76 15.14
N TYR A 34 15.18 30.37 16.33
CA TYR A 34 15.87 29.83 17.52
C TYR A 34 15.40 28.42 17.85
N VAL A 35 16.33 27.57 18.30
CA VAL A 35 15.98 26.25 18.86
C VAL A 35 15.57 26.37 20.34
N PRO A 36 14.82 25.40 20.91
CA PRO A 36 14.33 25.47 22.28
C PRO A 36 15.42 25.76 23.32
N GLU A 37 16.59 25.15 23.16
CA GLU A 37 17.77 25.37 23.99
C GLU A 37 18.25 26.84 24.03
N GLN A 38 18.22 27.54 22.89
CA GLN A 38 18.59 28.97 22.83
C GLN A 38 17.54 29.85 23.54
N VAL A 39 16.26 29.47 23.45
CA VAL A 39 15.17 30.15 24.16
C VAL A 39 15.31 29.97 25.68
N ILE A 40 15.68 28.76 26.12
CA ILE A 40 15.99 28.46 27.53
C ILE A 40 17.17 29.32 28.00
N ALA A 41 18.24 29.42 27.21
CA ALA A 41 19.39 30.26 27.53
C ALA A 41 18.99 31.74 27.72
N GLU A 42 18.15 32.30 26.84
CA GLU A 42 17.65 33.67 26.98
C GLU A 42 16.72 33.85 28.20
N ALA A 43 15.90 32.86 28.53
CA ALA A 43 15.10 32.86 29.75
C ALA A 43 15.99 32.88 31.00
N ILE A 44 17.03 32.04 31.05
CA ILE A 44 18.00 32.01 32.16
C ILE A 44 18.72 33.35 32.26
N ARG A 45 19.24 33.89 31.15
CA ARG A 45 19.88 35.22 31.11
C ARG A 45 18.96 36.31 31.65
N LYS A 46 17.67 36.27 31.31
CA LYS A 46 16.72 37.27 31.79
C LYS A 46 16.42 37.11 33.29
N LYS A 47 16.35 35.88 33.78
CA LYS A 47 16.14 35.56 35.21
C LYS A 47 17.33 35.97 36.09
N THR A 48 18.55 35.76 35.62
CA THR A 48 19.78 36.04 36.40
C THR A 48 20.24 37.50 36.35
N ARG A 49 19.60 38.37 35.55
CA ARG A 49 19.91 39.81 35.51
C ARG A 49 19.83 40.50 36.88
N SER A 50 18.94 40.04 37.76
CA SER A 50 18.81 40.58 39.11
C SER A 50 19.88 40.07 40.08
N MET A 51 20.70 39.10 39.69
CA MET A 51 21.69 38.44 40.56
C MET A 51 23.10 39.05 40.48
N LEU A 52 23.28 40.15 39.73
CA LEU A 52 24.54 40.90 39.62
C LEU A 52 25.78 40.03 39.27
N LEU A 53 25.59 38.98 38.47
CA LEU A 53 26.66 38.07 38.04
C LEU A 53 27.62 38.75 37.04
N SER A 54 28.90 38.38 37.10
CA SER A 54 29.85 38.78 36.06
C SER A 54 29.51 38.13 34.70
N SER A 55 30.05 38.68 33.60
CA SER A 55 29.83 38.14 32.24
C SER A 55 30.27 36.66 32.13
N GLU A 56 31.34 36.29 32.81
CA GLU A 56 31.88 34.93 32.81
C GLU A 56 31.05 33.98 33.67
N GLN A 57 30.64 34.42 34.86
CA GLN A 57 29.72 33.67 35.72
C GLN A 57 28.37 33.43 35.04
N LEU A 58 27.85 34.41 34.31
CA LEU A 58 26.61 34.28 33.55
C LEU A 58 26.74 33.23 32.43
N LYS A 59 27.86 33.21 31.70
CA LYS A 59 28.11 32.19 30.67
C LYS A 59 28.17 30.79 31.27
N LEU A 60 28.90 30.62 32.38
CA LEU A 60 28.98 29.34 33.10
C LEU A 60 27.60 28.89 33.60
N CYS A 61 26.81 29.79 34.16
CA CYS A 61 25.45 29.49 34.61
C CYS A 61 24.54 29.04 33.46
N VAL A 62 24.56 29.73 32.31
CA VAL A 62 23.76 29.31 31.15
C VAL A 62 24.18 27.91 30.68
N LEU A 63 25.49 27.64 30.56
CA LEU A 63 25.99 26.32 30.15
C LEU A 63 25.59 25.20 31.13
N GLU A 64 25.63 25.47 32.43
CA GLU A 64 25.30 24.50 33.45
C GLU A 64 23.79 24.15 33.47
N TYR A 65 22.93 25.14 33.25
CA TYR A 65 21.48 24.99 33.44
C TYR A 65 20.69 24.79 32.14
N GLN A 66 21.17 25.24 30.97
CA GLN A 66 20.45 25.12 29.70
C GLN A 66 20.06 23.66 29.38
N GLY A 67 20.96 22.71 29.68
CA GLY A 67 20.72 21.29 29.46
C GLY A 67 19.79 20.61 30.46
N LYS A 68 19.51 21.25 31.62
CA LYS A 68 18.67 20.69 32.71
C LYS A 68 17.18 21.00 32.54
N TYR A 69 16.83 21.94 31.66
CA TYR A 69 15.45 22.37 31.44
C TYR A 69 14.94 21.99 30.05
N ILE A 70 13.61 22.01 29.92
CA ILE A 70 12.84 21.87 28.67
C ILE A 70 11.71 22.90 28.65
N LEU A 71 11.12 23.11 27.47
CA LEU A 71 9.95 23.97 27.29
C LEU A 71 8.70 23.12 27.10
N LYS A 72 7.68 23.39 27.91
CA LYS A 72 6.33 22.82 27.82
C LYS A 72 5.34 23.90 27.36
N VAL A 73 4.38 23.58 26.52
CA VAL A 73 3.29 24.51 26.19
C VAL A 73 2.37 24.69 27.40
N CYS A 74 2.00 25.93 27.72
CA CYS A 74 1.09 26.17 28.83
C CYS A 74 -0.33 25.65 28.51
N GLY A 75 -0.87 24.80 29.38
CA GLY A 75 -2.26 24.32 29.31
C GLY A 75 -2.45 22.94 28.66
N CYS A 76 -1.42 22.34 28.07
CA CYS A 76 -1.48 21.01 27.48
C CYS A 76 -0.13 20.28 27.60
N ASP A 77 -0.12 18.97 27.39
CA ASP A 77 1.09 18.13 27.47
C ASP A 77 1.83 18.06 26.14
N GLU A 78 2.21 19.23 25.63
CA GLU A 78 3.10 19.38 24.49
C GLU A 78 4.47 19.92 24.94
N TYR A 79 5.53 19.31 24.43
CA TYR A 79 6.92 19.60 24.83
C TYR A 79 7.78 19.87 23.60
N LEU A 80 8.69 20.84 23.71
CA LEU A 80 9.66 21.17 22.67
C LEU A 80 11.00 20.50 23.00
N LEU A 81 11.10 19.21 22.68
CA LEU A 81 12.23 18.36 23.05
C LEU A 81 13.36 18.38 22.00
N GLU A 82 13.00 18.43 20.73
CA GLU A 82 13.93 18.35 19.59
C GLU A 82 14.56 19.69 19.19
N LYS A 83 15.62 19.64 18.37
CA LYS A 83 16.35 20.83 17.88
C LYS A 83 15.72 21.43 16.62
N HIS A 84 14.40 21.65 16.64
CA HIS A 84 13.71 22.32 15.55
C HIS A 84 13.63 23.85 15.79
N PRO A 85 13.68 24.67 14.73
CA PRO A 85 13.38 26.09 14.82
C PRO A 85 12.02 26.32 15.48
N LEU A 86 11.90 27.32 16.36
CA LEU A 86 10.69 27.56 17.15
C LEU A 86 9.44 27.69 16.28
N SER A 87 9.57 28.39 15.14
CA SER A 87 8.51 28.57 14.14
C SER A 87 8.07 27.30 13.39
N GLN A 88 8.77 26.16 13.55
CA GLN A 88 8.38 24.86 12.99
C GLN A 88 7.37 24.14 13.88
N TYR A 89 7.38 24.36 15.20
CA TYR A 89 6.39 23.79 16.10
C TYR A 89 4.99 24.32 15.78
N LYS A 90 4.02 23.41 15.65
CA LYS A 90 2.62 23.73 15.29
C LYS A 90 2.00 24.78 16.19
N TYR A 91 2.21 24.67 17.50
CA TYR A 91 1.76 25.64 18.50
C TYR A 91 2.25 27.07 18.20
N ILE A 92 3.58 27.23 18.01
CA ILE A 92 4.20 28.53 17.77
C ILE A 92 3.73 29.11 16.44
N ARG A 93 3.69 28.29 15.39
CA ARG A 93 3.21 28.71 14.07
C ARG A 93 1.75 29.17 14.12
N SER A 94 0.90 28.46 14.86
CA SER A 94 -0.49 28.84 15.11
C SER A 94 -0.60 30.19 15.84
N CYS A 95 0.21 30.41 16.88
CA CYS A 95 0.28 31.70 17.57
C CYS A 95 0.64 32.86 16.63
N ILE A 96 1.64 32.68 15.77
CA ILE A 96 2.04 33.69 14.76
C ILE A 96 0.88 33.97 13.78
N MET A 97 0.19 32.92 13.31
CA MET A 97 -0.93 33.05 12.38
C MET A 97 -2.12 33.79 13.02
N LEU A 98 -2.44 33.49 14.27
CA LEU A 98 -3.57 34.06 15.00
C LEU A 98 -3.24 35.37 15.72
N GLY A 99 -1.99 35.86 15.66
CA GLY A 99 -1.57 37.06 16.39
C GLY A 99 -1.59 36.89 17.92
N ARG A 100 -1.46 35.67 18.41
CA ARG A 100 -1.43 35.35 19.85
C ARG A 100 0.02 35.28 20.35
N MET A 101 0.24 35.65 21.61
CA MET A 101 1.54 35.47 22.25
C MET A 101 1.72 34.01 22.70
N PRO A 102 2.79 33.31 22.28
CA PRO A 102 3.09 31.98 22.78
C PRO A 102 3.41 32.00 24.27
N ASN A 103 2.80 31.10 25.03
CA ASN A 103 3.04 30.89 26.45
C ASN A 103 3.65 29.51 26.65
N LEU A 104 4.91 29.49 27.06
CA LEU A 104 5.67 28.28 27.36
C LEU A 104 6.05 28.28 28.83
N MET A 105 6.27 27.10 29.40
CA MET A 105 6.69 26.88 30.76
C MET A 105 8.04 26.18 30.78
N LEU A 106 8.97 26.69 31.59
CA LEU A 106 10.25 26.07 31.85
C LEU A 106 10.07 24.96 32.90
N MET A 107 10.43 23.73 32.54
CA MET A 107 10.30 22.54 33.39
C MET A 107 11.65 21.80 33.43
N THR A 108 11.98 21.16 34.56
CA THR A 108 13.21 20.35 34.66
C THR A 108 13.06 19.02 33.91
N LYS A 109 14.14 18.55 33.30
CA LYS A 109 14.15 17.23 32.63
C LYS A 109 13.86 16.11 33.61
N GLU A 110 14.42 16.17 34.83
CA GLU A 110 14.19 15.15 35.84
C GLU A 110 12.70 15.04 36.21
N SER A 111 11.98 16.16 36.26
CA SER A 111 10.54 16.17 36.57
C SER A 111 9.71 15.51 35.47
N LEU A 112 10.07 15.68 34.20
CA LEU A 112 9.40 14.99 33.09
C LEU A 112 9.76 13.51 33.08
N TYR A 113 11.03 13.15 33.21
CA TYR A 113 11.47 11.76 33.16
C TYR A 113 10.94 10.93 34.33
N ALA A 114 10.77 11.52 35.51
CA ALA A 114 10.14 10.85 36.65
C ALA A 114 8.65 10.52 36.43
N GLN A 115 7.97 11.16 35.47
CA GLN A 115 6.58 10.86 35.11
C GLN A 115 6.48 9.73 34.09
N LEU A 116 7.57 9.36 33.41
CA LEU A 116 7.58 8.31 32.39
C LEU A 116 7.81 6.94 33.06
N PRO A 117 6.89 5.97 32.91
CA PRO A 117 7.09 4.64 33.46
C PRO A 117 8.21 3.89 32.71
N LEU A 118 8.83 2.92 33.40
CA LEU A 118 9.74 1.97 32.76
C LEU A 118 8.93 0.88 32.05
N ASP A 119 9.01 0.84 30.72
CA ASP A 119 8.37 -0.21 29.93
C ASP A 119 9.27 -1.45 29.86
N THR A 120 8.79 -2.60 30.35
CA THR A 120 9.45 -3.89 30.15
C THR A 120 8.70 -4.71 29.11
N PHE A 121 9.36 -5.01 27.99
CA PHE A 121 8.80 -5.86 26.96
C PHE A 121 9.07 -7.34 27.30
N ALA A 122 8.00 -8.10 27.53
CA ALA A 122 8.09 -9.55 27.75
C ALA A 122 7.72 -10.30 26.47
N MET A 123 8.61 -11.20 26.02
CA MET A 123 8.32 -12.05 24.87
C MET A 123 7.10 -12.96 25.15
N PRO A 124 6.05 -12.92 24.31
CA PRO A 124 4.86 -13.72 24.51
C PRO A 124 5.13 -15.21 24.26
N SER A 125 4.35 -16.09 24.88
CA SER A 125 4.59 -17.54 24.86
C SER A 125 4.55 -18.19 23.47
N TYR A 126 3.85 -17.57 22.51
CA TYR A 126 3.76 -18.08 21.14
C TYR A 126 5.07 -17.95 20.35
N SER A 127 6.02 -17.09 20.77
CA SER A 127 7.33 -16.96 20.10
C SER A 127 8.19 -18.23 20.20
N ARG A 128 7.88 -19.09 21.18
CA ARG A 128 8.52 -20.40 21.36
C ARG A 128 7.93 -21.48 20.48
N ARG A 129 6.83 -21.23 19.78
CA ARG A 129 6.26 -22.20 18.84
C ARG A 129 7.23 -22.32 17.66
N ILE A 130 7.75 -23.52 17.43
CA ILE A 130 8.45 -23.83 16.20
C ILE A 130 7.44 -23.66 15.07
N SER A 131 7.75 -22.82 14.10
CA SER A 131 6.88 -22.61 12.95
C SER A 131 6.63 -23.94 12.25
N THR A 132 5.37 -24.31 12.08
CA THR A 132 4.99 -25.42 11.18
C THR A 132 5.27 -25.07 9.71
N ALA A 133 5.66 -23.82 9.42
CA ALA A 133 6.02 -23.30 8.11
C ALA A 133 7.48 -23.54 7.71
N THR A 134 8.33 -24.07 8.61
CA THR A 134 9.67 -24.53 8.24
C THR A 134 9.61 -26.00 7.83
N PRO A 135 9.88 -26.36 6.55
CA PRO A 135 10.07 -27.73 6.15
C PRO A 135 11.48 -28.18 6.59
N TYR A 136 11.66 -28.37 7.89
CA TYR A 136 12.83 -29.07 8.42
C TYR A 136 12.46 -30.54 8.61
N MET A 137 13.22 -31.38 7.91
CA MET A 137 13.48 -32.78 8.27
C MET A 137 12.31 -33.75 8.05
N ASN A 138 11.81 -33.87 6.82
CA ASN A 138 11.29 -35.14 6.30
C ASN A 138 11.01 -35.05 4.79
N GLY A 139 12.02 -35.30 3.95
CA GLY A 139 11.86 -35.83 2.58
C GLY A 139 10.76 -35.27 1.67
N GLU A 140 10.37 -33.99 1.79
CA GLU A 140 9.38 -33.40 0.89
C GLU A 140 9.95 -33.30 -0.52
N ALA A 141 9.15 -33.74 -1.50
CA ALA A 141 9.49 -33.64 -2.91
C ALA A 141 9.86 -32.19 -3.26
N SER A 142 10.93 -32.01 -4.04
CA SER A 142 11.35 -30.68 -4.53
C SER A 142 10.15 -29.94 -5.14
N ALA A 143 9.83 -28.78 -4.59
CA ALA A 143 8.79 -27.92 -5.15
C ALA A 143 9.10 -27.61 -6.61
N LYS A 144 8.07 -27.60 -7.46
CA LYS A 144 8.21 -27.23 -8.88
C LYS A 144 8.00 -25.73 -9.03
N SER A 145 8.76 -25.10 -9.92
CA SER A 145 8.47 -23.73 -10.33
C SER A 145 7.16 -23.67 -11.12
N LEU A 146 6.35 -22.64 -10.88
CA LEU A 146 5.16 -22.30 -11.66
C LEU A 146 5.46 -22.27 -13.17
N TRP A 147 6.64 -21.75 -13.54
CA TRP A 147 7.06 -21.58 -14.93
C TRP A 147 7.39 -22.88 -15.67
N ALA A 148 7.49 -24.00 -14.95
CA ALA A 148 7.63 -25.33 -15.54
C ALA A 148 6.27 -25.94 -15.93
N ILE A 149 5.15 -25.35 -15.50
CA ILE A 149 3.81 -25.87 -15.76
C ILE A 149 3.30 -25.31 -17.08
N ASN A 150 3.24 -26.16 -18.11
CA ASN A 150 2.71 -25.82 -19.42
C ASN A 150 1.30 -26.39 -19.61
N SER A 151 0.33 -25.83 -18.90
CA SER A 151 -1.09 -26.18 -19.02
C SER A 151 -1.96 -24.93 -18.90
N HIS A 152 -3.18 -25.02 -19.41
CA HIS A 152 -4.20 -24.00 -19.17
C HIS A 152 -4.69 -24.10 -17.73
N LEU A 153 -5.06 -22.97 -17.15
CA LEU A 153 -5.70 -22.92 -15.85
C LEU A 153 -7.10 -23.55 -15.95
N ARG A 154 -7.40 -24.44 -15.01
CA ARG A 154 -8.74 -25.00 -14.83
C ARG A 154 -9.09 -25.11 -13.36
N ILE A 155 -10.34 -24.83 -13.03
CA ILE A 155 -10.85 -24.89 -11.66
C ILE A 155 -12.21 -25.58 -11.70
N LYS A 156 -12.41 -26.56 -10.82
CA LYS A 156 -13.65 -27.31 -10.74
C LYS A 156 -14.59 -26.70 -9.73
N ILE A 157 -15.83 -26.45 -10.14
CA ILE A 157 -16.92 -26.02 -9.26
C ILE A 157 -17.73 -27.25 -8.87
N LEU A 158 -17.75 -27.59 -7.58
CA LEU A 158 -18.39 -28.83 -7.10
C LEU A 158 -19.88 -28.59 -6.80
N CYS A 159 -20.16 -27.88 -5.71
CA CYS A 159 -21.51 -27.62 -5.22
C CYS A 159 -21.54 -26.40 -4.30
N ALA A 160 -22.74 -25.89 -4.03
CA ALA A 160 -22.96 -24.90 -2.98
C ALA A 160 -23.92 -25.41 -1.92
N THR A 161 -23.78 -24.92 -0.70
CA THR A 161 -24.71 -25.14 0.42
C THR A 161 -25.22 -23.80 0.94
N TYR A 162 -26.31 -23.78 1.71
CA TYR A 162 -26.90 -22.57 2.32
C TYR A 162 -27.29 -21.45 1.33
N VAL A 163 -27.67 -21.79 0.11
CA VAL A 163 -28.17 -20.82 -0.89
C VAL A 163 -29.65 -20.52 -0.63
N ASN A 164 -29.92 -19.44 0.10
CA ASN A 164 -31.27 -19.03 0.45
C ASN A 164 -31.88 -18.17 -0.66
N VAL A 165 -32.70 -18.77 -1.51
CA VAL A 165 -33.43 -18.09 -2.59
C VAL A 165 -34.91 -18.42 -2.58
N ASN A 166 -35.75 -17.46 -2.98
CA ASN A 166 -37.18 -17.74 -3.19
C ASN A 166 -37.36 -18.53 -4.49
N ILE A 167 -37.64 -19.82 -4.37
CA ILE A 167 -37.79 -20.75 -5.50
C ILE A 167 -38.96 -20.34 -6.43
N ARG A 168 -39.91 -19.52 -5.96
CA ARG A 168 -40.99 -19.00 -6.81
C ARG A 168 -40.54 -17.90 -7.77
N ASP A 169 -39.47 -17.19 -7.43
CA ASP A 169 -39.01 -16.00 -8.15
C ASP A 169 -37.72 -16.24 -8.96
N ILE A 170 -37.04 -17.37 -8.73
CA ILE A 170 -35.74 -17.68 -9.34
C ILE A 170 -35.76 -19.09 -9.95
N ASP A 171 -35.64 -19.15 -11.27
CA ASP A 171 -35.70 -20.40 -12.02
C ASP A 171 -34.42 -21.21 -11.91
N LYS A 172 -33.27 -20.56 -12.12
CA LYS A 172 -31.96 -21.21 -12.17
C LYS A 172 -30.87 -20.32 -11.58
N ILE A 173 -29.81 -20.97 -11.12
CA ILE A 173 -28.58 -20.35 -10.62
C ILE A 173 -27.36 -20.93 -11.34
N TYR A 174 -26.27 -20.19 -11.34
CA TYR A 174 -24.97 -20.61 -11.85
C TYR A 174 -23.86 -19.92 -11.06
N VAL A 175 -22.63 -20.40 -11.20
CA VAL A 175 -21.45 -19.74 -10.65
C VAL A 175 -20.74 -19.01 -11.78
N ARG A 176 -20.56 -17.70 -11.61
CA ARG A 176 -19.71 -16.89 -12.48
C ARG A 176 -18.32 -16.81 -11.86
N THR A 177 -17.29 -16.94 -12.66
CA THR A 177 -15.90 -16.84 -12.23
C THR A 177 -15.07 -15.98 -13.19
N GLY A 178 -13.98 -15.43 -12.68
CA GLY A 178 -12.97 -14.77 -13.48
C GLY A 178 -11.64 -14.70 -12.73
N ILE A 179 -10.55 -14.59 -13.47
CA ILE A 179 -9.21 -14.43 -12.90
C ILE A 179 -8.85 -12.96 -13.02
N TYR A 180 -8.48 -12.33 -11.90
CA TYR A 180 -8.25 -10.89 -11.80
C TYR A 180 -6.86 -10.58 -11.24
N HIS A 181 -6.33 -9.44 -11.67
CA HIS A 181 -5.21 -8.75 -11.03
C HIS A 181 -5.69 -7.36 -10.62
N GLY A 182 -5.95 -7.18 -9.33
CA GLY A 182 -6.60 -5.95 -8.85
C GLY A 182 -8.04 -5.91 -9.34
N GLY A 183 -8.44 -4.80 -9.98
CA GLY A 183 -9.75 -4.65 -10.62
C GLY A 183 -9.84 -5.22 -12.04
N GLU A 184 -8.72 -5.53 -12.69
CA GLU A 184 -8.68 -5.89 -14.11
C GLU A 184 -8.74 -7.41 -14.32
N PRO A 185 -9.60 -7.92 -15.24
CA PRO A 185 -9.62 -9.33 -15.60
C PRO A 185 -8.40 -9.70 -16.46
N LEU A 186 -7.78 -10.83 -16.16
CA LEU A 186 -6.63 -11.35 -16.90
C LEU A 186 -7.00 -12.16 -18.15
N CYS A 187 -8.23 -12.69 -18.17
CA CYS A 187 -8.86 -13.42 -19.27
C CYS A 187 -10.39 -13.32 -19.14
N ASP A 188 -11.12 -13.80 -20.16
CA ASP A 188 -12.58 -13.78 -20.17
C ASP A 188 -13.18 -14.54 -18.97
N ASN A 189 -14.29 -14.01 -18.45
CA ASN A 189 -15.01 -14.65 -17.36
C ASN A 189 -15.70 -15.93 -17.84
N VAL A 190 -15.65 -16.98 -17.01
CA VAL A 190 -16.24 -18.28 -17.32
C VAL A 190 -17.42 -18.53 -16.38
N ASN A 191 -18.49 -19.10 -16.91
CA ASN A 191 -19.68 -19.43 -16.13
C ASN A 191 -19.87 -20.95 -16.11
N THR A 192 -20.37 -21.49 -15.00
CA THR A 192 -20.89 -22.86 -14.98
C THR A 192 -22.22 -22.97 -15.72
N GLN A 193 -22.66 -24.20 -15.96
CA GLN A 193 -24.01 -24.50 -16.40
C GLN A 193 -25.07 -24.01 -15.40
N ARG A 194 -26.25 -23.65 -15.92
CA ARG A 194 -27.39 -23.20 -15.12
C ARG A 194 -28.08 -24.42 -14.49
N VAL A 195 -28.16 -24.44 -13.16
CA VAL A 195 -28.79 -25.53 -12.38
C VAL A 195 -29.99 -25.03 -11.56
N PRO A 196 -30.94 -25.88 -11.18
CA PRO A 196 -32.04 -25.51 -10.30
C PRO A 196 -31.56 -25.09 -8.90
N CYS A 197 -32.21 -24.08 -8.32
CA CYS A 197 -31.93 -23.57 -6.98
C CYS A 197 -32.01 -24.62 -5.86
N SER A 198 -32.84 -25.65 -6.06
CA SER A 198 -33.07 -26.73 -5.09
C SER A 198 -31.90 -27.72 -4.99
N ASN A 199 -31.03 -27.80 -6.01
CA ASN A 199 -29.89 -28.70 -6.04
C ASN A 199 -28.67 -28.02 -6.69
N PRO A 200 -28.02 -27.07 -6.01
CA PRO A 200 -26.84 -26.33 -6.49
C PRO A 200 -25.60 -27.23 -6.58
N ARG A 201 -25.55 -28.12 -7.59
CA ARG A 201 -24.42 -29.02 -7.85
C ARG A 201 -24.05 -28.94 -9.33
N TRP A 202 -22.76 -28.69 -9.60
CA TRP A 202 -22.23 -28.53 -10.97
C TRP A 202 -21.26 -29.65 -11.33
N ASN A 203 -20.30 -29.95 -10.44
CA ASN A 203 -19.19 -30.88 -10.71
C ASN A 203 -18.48 -30.61 -12.06
N GLU A 204 -18.31 -29.34 -12.38
CA GLU A 204 -17.89 -28.86 -13.70
C GLU A 204 -16.48 -28.27 -13.64
N TRP A 205 -15.59 -28.69 -14.55
CA TRP A 205 -14.30 -28.06 -14.76
C TRP A 205 -14.45 -26.84 -15.67
N LEU A 206 -14.16 -25.66 -15.12
CA LEU A 206 -14.08 -24.43 -15.91
C LEU A 206 -12.65 -24.27 -16.41
N GLN A 207 -12.50 -24.10 -17.73
CA GLN A 207 -11.22 -23.85 -18.38
C GLN A 207 -11.11 -22.36 -18.72
N TYR A 208 -9.99 -21.74 -18.33
CA TYR A 208 -9.70 -20.33 -18.58
C TYR A 208 -8.69 -20.21 -19.72
N GLU A 209 -8.84 -19.20 -20.56
CA GLU A 209 -7.89 -18.86 -21.64
C GLU A 209 -6.64 -18.18 -21.06
N MET A 210 -5.95 -18.88 -20.16
CA MET A 210 -4.75 -18.41 -19.47
C MET A 210 -3.86 -19.60 -19.14
N LEU A 211 -2.57 -19.47 -19.42
CA LEU A 211 -1.57 -20.46 -19.04
C LEU A 211 -1.17 -20.30 -17.58
N VAL A 212 -0.91 -21.42 -16.90
CA VAL A 212 -0.54 -21.42 -15.48
C VAL A 212 0.75 -20.63 -15.23
N HIS A 213 1.73 -20.70 -16.13
CA HIS A 213 3.00 -19.98 -15.99
C HIS A 213 2.90 -18.47 -16.21
N ASP A 214 1.79 -17.99 -16.79
CA ASP A 214 1.52 -16.57 -17.00
C ASP A 214 0.71 -15.94 -15.86
N LEU A 215 0.35 -16.72 -14.82
CA LEU A 215 -0.31 -16.17 -13.64
C LEU A 215 0.63 -15.20 -12.89
N PRO A 216 0.24 -13.92 -12.73
CA PRO A 216 1.01 -12.99 -11.92
C PRO A 216 0.88 -13.35 -10.43
N ARG A 217 1.85 -12.93 -9.61
CA ARG A 217 1.92 -13.28 -8.19
C ARG A 217 0.67 -12.89 -7.39
N ALA A 218 0.04 -11.77 -7.77
CA ALA A 218 -1.17 -11.25 -7.15
C ALA A 218 -2.47 -11.67 -7.86
N ALA A 219 -2.44 -12.72 -8.69
CA ALA A 219 -3.64 -13.24 -9.34
C ALA A 219 -4.65 -13.76 -8.31
N ARG A 220 -5.92 -13.47 -8.57
CA ARG A 220 -7.05 -13.88 -7.72
C ARG A 220 -8.15 -14.50 -8.56
N LEU A 221 -8.77 -15.55 -8.02
CA LEU A 221 -10.04 -16.06 -8.49
C LEU A 221 -11.15 -15.22 -7.84
N CYS A 222 -11.94 -14.54 -8.66
CA CYS A 222 -13.16 -13.86 -8.23
C CYS A 222 -14.37 -14.65 -8.70
N LEU A 223 -15.30 -14.93 -7.79
CA LEU A 223 -16.48 -15.73 -8.10
C LEU A 223 -17.75 -15.24 -7.40
N SER A 224 -18.89 -15.61 -7.96
CA SER A 224 -20.21 -15.30 -7.42
C SER A 224 -21.22 -16.35 -7.81
N ILE A 225 -22.17 -16.63 -6.91
CA ILE A 225 -23.39 -17.35 -7.27
C ILE A 225 -24.38 -16.33 -7.83
N CYS A 226 -24.82 -16.53 -9.07
CA CYS A 226 -25.76 -15.66 -9.75
C CYS A 226 -27.09 -16.38 -9.97
N SER A 227 -28.17 -15.62 -9.90
CA SER A 227 -29.51 -16.03 -10.31
C SER A 227 -29.84 -15.53 -11.70
N VAL A 228 -30.66 -16.29 -12.42
CA VAL A 228 -31.27 -15.86 -13.67
C VAL A 228 -32.79 -15.80 -13.46
N LYS A 229 -33.37 -14.63 -13.71
CA LYS A 229 -34.82 -14.42 -13.70
C LYS A 229 -35.31 -14.23 -15.12
N GLY A 230 -36.13 -15.16 -15.59
CA GLY A 230 -36.80 -15.04 -16.89
C GLY A 230 -38.19 -14.44 -16.73
N ARG A 231 -38.49 -13.35 -17.45
CA ARG A 231 -39.89 -12.93 -17.68
C ARG A 231 -40.25 -13.22 -19.12
N LYS A 232 -41.45 -13.79 -19.36
CA LYS A 232 -41.94 -14.05 -20.73
C LYS A 232 -41.90 -12.75 -21.55
N GLY A 233 -41.08 -12.73 -22.60
CA GLY A 233 -40.97 -11.61 -23.54
C GLY A 233 -39.99 -10.49 -23.16
N ALA A 234 -39.23 -10.61 -22.07
CA ALA A 234 -38.20 -9.64 -21.67
C ALA A 234 -36.79 -10.25 -21.66
N LYS A 235 -35.76 -9.40 -21.65
CA LYS A 235 -34.36 -9.80 -21.50
C LYS A 235 -34.16 -10.49 -20.14
N GLU A 236 -33.38 -11.58 -20.12
CA GLU A 236 -33.03 -12.27 -18.86
C GLU A 236 -32.31 -11.29 -17.91
N GLU A 237 -32.76 -11.28 -16.66
CA GLU A 237 -32.17 -10.47 -15.59
C GLU A 237 -31.22 -11.35 -14.77
N HIS A 238 -29.98 -10.90 -14.63
CA HIS A 238 -28.94 -11.59 -13.88
C HIS A 238 -28.67 -10.84 -12.58
N CYS A 239 -28.73 -11.51 -11.44
CA CYS A 239 -28.46 -10.89 -10.14
C CYS A 239 -27.47 -11.73 -9.33
N PRO A 240 -26.39 -11.14 -8.78
CA PRO A 240 -25.52 -11.84 -7.85
C PRO A 240 -26.26 -12.09 -6.53
N LEU A 241 -26.04 -13.25 -5.93
CA LEU A 241 -26.65 -13.67 -4.66
C LEU A 241 -25.63 -13.61 -3.52
N ALA A 242 -24.41 -14.07 -3.80
CA ALA A 242 -23.27 -14.05 -2.90
C ALA A 242 -21.98 -14.09 -3.71
N TRP A 243 -20.89 -13.56 -3.15
CA TRP A 243 -19.60 -13.44 -3.83
C TRP A 243 -18.44 -13.87 -2.93
N GLY A 244 -17.31 -14.19 -3.53
CA GLY A 244 -16.08 -14.51 -2.80
C GLY A 244 -14.86 -14.46 -3.69
N ASN A 245 -13.71 -14.13 -3.10
CA ASN A 245 -12.43 -14.02 -3.81
C ASN A 245 -11.40 -14.94 -3.13
N ILE A 246 -10.51 -15.55 -3.92
CA ILE A 246 -9.43 -16.42 -3.45
C ILE A 246 -8.12 -15.98 -4.11
N ASN A 247 -7.05 -15.80 -3.31
CA ASN A 247 -5.70 -15.61 -3.85
C ASN A 247 -5.24 -16.92 -4.49
N MET A 248 -4.74 -16.87 -5.74
CA MET A 248 -4.24 -18.06 -6.43
C MET A 248 -2.97 -18.62 -5.79
N PHE A 249 -2.26 -17.81 -5.00
CA PHE A 249 -1.08 -18.16 -4.25
C PHE A 249 -1.27 -17.88 -2.77
N ASP A 250 -0.80 -18.76 -1.91
CA ASP A 250 -0.77 -18.54 -0.48
C ASP A 250 0.38 -17.59 -0.05
N TYR A 251 0.52 -17.40 1.26
CA TYR A 251 1.54 -16.51 1.83
C TYR A 251 2.98 -17.07 1.72
N THR A 252 3.14 -18.34 1.34
CA THR A 252 4.42 -19.04 1.14
C THR A 252 4.82 -19.17 -0.33
N ASP A 253 4.12 -18.41 -1.19
CA ASP A 253 4.27 -18.41 -2.64
C ASP A 253 3.82 -19.71 -3.31
N THR A 254 3.03 -20.55 -2.63
CA THR A 254 2.55 -21.83 -3.16
C THR A 254 1.22 -21.65 -3.89
N LEU A 255 1.12 -22.13 -5.13
CA LEU A 255 -0.11 -22.16 -5.92
C LEU A 255 -1.16 -23.05 -5.22
N VAL A 256 -2.36 -22.52 -5.08
CA VAL A 256 -3.49 -23.24 -4.46
C VAL A 256 -3.80 -24.50 -5.26
N SER A 257 -3.93 -25.64 -4.57
CA SER A 257 -4.23 -26.94 -5.16
C SER A 257 -5.19 -27.75 -4.28
N GLY A 258 -5.90 -28.72 -4.89
CA GLY A 258 -6.83 -29.59 -4.18
C GLY A 258 -8.17 -28.92 -3.80
N LYS A 259 -8.88 -29.51 -2.85
CA LYS A 259 -10.25 -29.09 -2.48
C LYS A 259 -10.24 -27.92 -1.51
N MET A 260 -11.17 -26.98 -1.73
CA MET A 260 -11.37 -25.83 -0.88
C MET A 260 -12.86 -25.56 -0.68
N ALA A 261 -13.25 -25.21 0.54
CA ALA A 261 -14.58 -24.72 0.87
C ALA A 261 -14.51 -23.22 1.16
N LEU A 262 -15.30 -22.42 0.44
CA LEU A 262 -15.34 -20.97 0.54
C LEU A 262 -16.72 -20.51 1.03
N ASN A 263 -16.80 -19.98 2.24
CA ASN A 263 -18.01 -19.31 2.72
C ASN A 263 -18.07 -17.92 2.08
N LEU A 264 -19.19 -17.58 1.46
CA LEU A 264 -19.35 -16.40 0.62
C LEU A 264 -19.88 -15.20 1.42
N TRP A 265 -19.66 -14.01 0.84
CA TRP A 265 -20.08 -12.74 1.37
C TRP A 265 -21.42 -12.30 0.75
N PRO A 266 -22.27 -11.57 1.49
CA PRO A 266 -23.45 -10.95 0.92
C PRO A 266 -23.08 -9.85 -0.08
N VAL A 267 -23.92 -9.65 -1.08
CA VAL A 267 -23.73 -8.61 -2.09
C VAL A 267 -23.90 -7.22 -1.46
N PRO A 268 -22.92 -6.32 -1.60
CA PRO A 268 -23.04 -4.94 -1.11
C PRO A 268 -24.16 -4.18 -1.82
N HIS A 269 -24.78 -3.23 -1.11
CA HIS A 269 -25.80 -2.36 -1.70
C HIS A 269 -25.17 -1.51 -2.82
N GLY A 270 -25.83 -1.48 -3.99
CA GLY A 270 -25.38 -0.70 -5.15
C GLY A 270 -24.34 -1.39 -6.04
N LEU A 271 -23.95 -2.64 -5.76
CA LEU A 271 -23.13 -3.42 -6.68
C LEU A 271 -24.01 -3.95 -7.83
N GLU A 272 -23.85 -3.36 -9.02
CA GLU A 272 -24.55 -3.81 -10.24
C GLU A 272 -23.82 -4.96 -10.95
N ASP A 273 -22.49 -5.00 -10.83
CA ASP A 273 -21.66 -6.04 -11.44
C ASP A 273 -21.90 -7.41 -10.80
N LEU A 274 -21.79 -8.45 -11.63
CA LEU A 274 -21.98 -9.83 -11.16
C LEU A 274 -20.82 -10.32 -10.29
N LEU A 275 -19.62 -9.75 -10.45
CA LEU A 275 -18.43 -10.08 -9.66
C LEU A 275 -17.98 -8.86 -8.84
N ASN A 276 -17.29 -9.10 -7.73
CA ASN A 276 -16.74 -8.05 -6.87
C ASN A 276 -15.22 -8.19 -6.69
N PRO A 277 -14.40 -7.87 -7.70
CA PRO A 277 -12.94 -8.04 -7.61
C PRO A 277 -12.29 -7.11 -6.58
N ILE A 278 -12.89 -5.96 -6.28
CA ILE A 278 -12.37 -5.01 -5.26
C ILE A 278 -12.65 -5.52 -3.84
N GLY A 279 -13.58 -6.46 -3.68
CA GLY A 279 -13.92 -7.07 -2.41
C GLY A 279 -12.77 -7.85 -1.77
N VAL A 280 -12.82 -7.95 -0.43
CA VAL A 280 -11.84 -8.68 0.38
C VAL A 280 -11.67 -10.14 -0.07
N THR A 281 -10.43 -10.61 -0.04
CA THR A 281 -10.10 -12.01 -0.32
C THR A 281 -10.25 -12.89 0.92
N GLY A 282 -10.75 -14.11 0.73
CA GLY A 282 -10.84 -15.12 1.78
C GLY A 282 -12.29 -15.53 2.13
N SER A 283 -12.39 -16.63 2.87
CA SER A 283 -13.68 -17.17 3.32
C SER A 283 -14.29 -16.26 4.37
N ASN A 284 -15.60 -16.04 4.27
CA ASN A 284 -16.40 -15.43 5.32
C ASN A 284 -16.21 -16.21 6.64
N PRO A 285 -15.92 -15.54 7.77
CA PRO A 285 -15.81 -16.19 9.07
C PRO A 285 -17.16 -16.76 9.55
N ASN A 286 -18.28 -16.20 9.10
CA ASN A 286 -19.61 -16.73 9.41
C ASN A 286 -19.88 -18.00 8.58
N LYS A 287 -20.00 -19.14 9.27
CA LYS A 287 -20.26 -20.46 8.67
C LYS A 287 -21.73 -20.71 8.31
N GLU A 288 -22.64 -19.85 8.74
CA GLU A 288 -24.07 -19.90 8.38
C GLU A 288 -24.35 -19.06 7.12
N THR A 289 -23.46 -19.13 6.13
CA THR A 289 -23.54 -18.37 4.88
C THR A 289 -23.40 -19.30 3.69
N PRO A 290 -23.81 -18.89 2.46
CA PRO A 290 -23.63 -19.72 1.28
C PRO A 290 -22.18 -20.21 1.17
N CYS A 291 -21.97 -21.51 1.14
CA CYS A 291 -20.63 -22.10 1.10
C CYS A 291 -20.44 -22.86 -0.21
N LEU A 292 -19.45 -22.46 -1.00
CA LEU A 292 -19.12 -23.04 -2.29
C LEU A 292 -17.91 -23.97 -2.14
N GLU A 293 -18.05 -25.21 -2.58
CA GLU A 293 -16.97 -26.19 -2.66
C GLU A 293 -16.34 -26.19 -4.06
N LEU A 294 -15.01 -26.13 -4.07
CA LEU A 294 -14.17 -25.97 -5.24
C LEU A 294 -13.05 -27.01 -5.21
N GLU A 295 -12.51 -27.34 -6.38
CA GLU A 295 -11.32 -28.18 -6.51
C GLU A 295 -10.38 -27.58 -7.56
N PHE A 296 -9.19 -27.21 -7.10
CA PHE A 296 -8.10 -26.72 -7.94
C PHE A 296 -7.31 -27.90 -8.51
N ASP A 297 -6.63 -27.68 -9.63
CA ASP A 297 -5.79 -28.70 -10.25
C ASP A 297 -4.72 -29.22 -9.29
N TRP A 298 -4.37 -30.49 -9.42
CA TRP A 298 -3.36 -31.14 -8.59
C TRP A 298 -2.14 -31.46 -9.42
N PHE A 299 -0.97 -31.05 -8.92
CA PHE A 299 0.32 -31.37 -9.51
C PHE A 299 1.05 -32.39 -8.64
N SER A 300 1.96 -33.16 -9.23
CA SER A 300 2.70 -34.23 -8.53
C SER A 300 3.55 -33.73 -7.35
N SER A 301 3.79 -32.43 -7.25
CA SER A 301 4.52 -31.76 -6.17
C SER A 301 3.98 -30.33 -6.00
N PRO A 302 4.22 -29.68 -4.83
CA PRO A 302 3.83 -28.29 -4.63
C PRO A 302 4.42 -27.38 -5.71
N VAL A 303 3.62 -26.48 -6.24
CA VAL A 303 4.03 -25.52 -7.27
C VAL A 303 4.23 -24.17 -6.61
N LYS A 304 5.43 -23.59 -6.72
CA LYS A 304 5.77 -22.29 -6.14
C LYS A 304 6.01 -21.22 -7.20
N PHE A 305 5.68 -19.98 -6.89
CA PHE A 305 6.07 -18.83 -7.68
C PHE A 305 7.60 -18.76 -7.78
N PRO A 306 8.20 -18.41 -8.94
CA PRO A 306 9.64 -18.34 -9.09
C PRO A 306 10.28 -17.29 -8.19
N ASP A 307 11.48 -17.58 -7.70
CA ASP A 307 12.31 -16.61 -6.98
C ASP A 307 12.82 -15.51 -7.92
N MET A 308 13.19 -14.36 -7.34
CA MET A 308 13.68 -13.20 -8.09
C MET A 308 14.89 -13.50 -8.99
N SER A 309 15.79 -14.41 -8.61
CA SER A 309 16.93 -14.80 -9.46
C SER A 309 16.48 -15.42 -10.80
N VAL A 310 15.49 -16.31 -10.75
CA VAL A 310 14.91 -16.95 -11.94
C VAL A 310 14.17 -15.91 -12.79
N ILE A 311 13.46 -14.98 -12.14
CA ILE A 311 12.74 -13.90 -12.82
C ILE A 311 13.72 -12.97 -13.55
N GLU A 312 14.82 -12.58 -12.91
CA GLU A 312 15.86 -11.73 -13.49
C GLU A 312 16.56 -12.41 -14.66
N GLU A 313 16.91 -13.69 -14.54
CA GLU A 313 17.48 -14.47 -15.65
C GLU A 313 16.53 -14.51 -16.86
N HIS A 314 15.24 -14.75 -16.63
CA HIS A 314 14.23 -14.74 -17.69
C HIS A 314 14.07 -13.36 -18.32
N ALA A 315 13.98 -12.30 -17.51
CA ALA A 315 13.88 -10.92 -17.99
C ALA A 315 15.08 -10.55 -18.88
N ASN A 316 16.31 -10.88 -18.45
CA ASN A 316 17.53 -10.63 -19.21
C ASN A 316 17.55 -11.41 -20.53
N TRP A 317 17.06 -12.65 -20.54
CA TRP A 317 16.92 -13.43 -21.76
C TRP A 317 15.92 -12.80 -22.73
N ILE A 318 14.77 -12.31 -22.24
CA ILE A 318 13.77 -11.61 -23.06
C ILE A 318 14.34 -10.31 -23.65
N ILE A 319 15.01 -9.49 -22.84
CA ILE A 319 15.62 -8.23 -23.30
C ILE A 319 16.66 -8.51 -24.40
N SER A 320 17.51 -9.52 -24.21
CA SER A 320 18.50 -9.94 -25.21
C SER A 320 17.83 -10.40 -26.51
N ARG A 321 16.71 -11.12 -26.39
CA ARG A 321 15.90 -11.59 -27.51
C ARG A 321 15.27 -10.43 -28.27
N GLU A 322 14.71 -9.44 -27.58
CA GLU A 322 14.15 -8.21 -28.18
C GLU A 322 15.22 -7.39 -28.93
N GLN A 323 16.41 -7.25 -28.36
CA GLN A 323 17.55 -6.58 -29.03
C GLN A 323 17.99 -7.34 -30.29
N GLY A 324 17.97 -8.67 -30.28
CA GLY A 324 18.23 -9.49 -31.47
C GLY A 324 17.16 -9.34 -32.56
N PHE A 325 15.88 -9.15 -32.18
CA PHE A 325 14.77 -8.93 -33.11
C PHE A 325 14.81 -7.55 -33.80
N ASN A 326 15.43 -6.53 -33.18
CA ASN A 326 15.54 -5.18 -33.74
C ASN A 326 16.30 -5.13 -35.08
N TYR A 327 17.10 -6.15 -35.42
CA TYR A 327 17.86 -6.19 -36.67
C TYR A 327 17.08 -6.74 -37.89
N ASN A 328 16.01 -7.54 -37.70
CA ASN A 328 15.31 -8.20 -38.82
C ASN A 328 13.76 -8.10 -38.79
N HIS A 329 13.11 -7.73 -37.69
CA HIS A 329 11.65 -7.89 -37.53
C HIS A 329 10.92 -6.76 -36.76
N ALA A 330 11.46 -5.53 -36.73
CA ALA A 330 10.92 -4.37 -36.00
C ALA A 330 9.49 -3.88 -36.37
N GLY A 331 8.70 -4.66 -37.11
CA GLY A 331 7.32 -4.36 -37.52
C GLY A 331 6.23 -5.32 -37.00
N LEU A 332 6.56 -6.34 -36.19
CA LEU A 332 5.57 -7.33 -35.73
C LEU A 332 4.84 -6.98 -34.43
N SER A 333 5.40 -6.09 -33.59
CA SER A 333 4.77 -5.66 -32.35
C SER A 333 5.13 -4.21 -32.02
N ASN A 334 4.12 -3.39 -31.73
CA ASN A 334 4.27 -1.99 -31.33
C ASN A 334 4.84 -1.83 -29.91
N ARG A 335 4.95 -2.92 -29.16
CA ARG A 335 5.35 -2.95 -27.74
C ARG A 335 6.85 -3.21 -27.50
N ILE A 336 7.62 -3.49 -28.56
CA ILE A 336 9.06 -3.79 -28.47
C ILE A 336 9.83 -2.50 -28.16
N ALA A 337 10.81 -2.57 -27.24
CA ALA A 337 11.68 -1.45 -26.96
C ALA A 337 12.62 -1.16 -28.14
N ARG A 338 12.69 0.10 -28.56
CA ARG A 338 13.58 0.56 -29.64
C ARG A 338 14.81 1.23 -29.04
N ASP A 339 15.99 0.84 -29.49
CA ASP A 339 17.28 1.47 -29.12
C ASP A 339 17.51 2.82 -29.81
N ASN A 340 16.58 3.27 -30.67
CA ASN A 340 16.72 4.55 -31.36
C ASN A 340 16.55 5.72 -30.39
N GLU A 341 17.30 6.81 -30.64
CA GLU A 341 17.11 8.06 -29.93
C GLU A 341 15.64 8.52 -30.01
N LEU A 342 15.06 8.73 -28.83
CA LEU A 342 13.71 9.24 -28.67
C LEU A 342 13.57 10.62 -29.32
N ARG A 343 12.58 10.75 -30.21
CA ARG A 343 12.25 12.06 -30.81
C ARG A 343 11.65 12.97 -29.75
N ASP A 344 11.82 14.28 -29.91
CA ASP A 344 11.34 15.24 -28.93
C ASP A 344 9.81 15.21 -28.76
N ASN A 345 9.06 14.95 -29.85
CA ASN A 345 7.61 14.73 -29.78
C ASN A 345 7.23 13.54 -28.88
N ASP A 346 8.01 12.45 -28.92
CA ASP A 346 7.75 11.26 -28.10
C ASP A 346 8.00 11.59 -26.60
N LYS A 347 9.05 12.39 -26.30
CA LYS A 347 9.32 12.88 -24.94
C LYS A 347 8.22 13.80 -24.42
N GLU A 348 7.72 14.71 -25.27
CA GLU A 348 6.62 15.60 -24.93
C GLU A 348 5.33 14.83 -24.66
N GLN A 349 5.03 13.80 -25.46
CA GLN A 349 3.87 12.93 -25.25
C GLN A 349 3.97 12.16 -23.93
N LEU A 350 5.14 11.60 -23.59
CA LEU A 350 5.34 10.93 -22.29
C LEU A 350 5.13 11.89 -21.10
N ARG A 351 5.64 13.12 -21.20
CA ARG A 351 5.40 14.17 -20.19
C ARG A 351 3.93 14.51 -20.07
N ALA A 352 3.22 14.65 -21.19
CA ALA A 352 1.79 14.93 -21.19
C ALA A 352 1.01 13.83 -20.46
N ILE A 353 1.27 12.56 -20.78
CA ILE A 353 0.66 11.40 -20.10
C ILE A 353 0.97 11.40 -18.61
N CYS A 354 2.22 11.69 -18.24
CA CYS A 354 2.66 11.71 -16.84
C CYS A 354 1.90 12.74 -15.99
N THR A 355 1.49 13.87 -16.57
CA THR A 355 0.77 14.93 -15.85
C THR A 355 -0.73 14.72 -15.73
N ARG A 356 -1.29 13.68 -16.38
CA ARG A 356 -2.72 13.37 -16.31
C ARG A 356 -3.09 12.81 -14.93
N ASP A 357 -4.30 13.14 -14.49
CA ASP A 357 -4.88 12.65 -13.24
C ASP A 357 -4.95 11.10 -13.20
N PRO A 358 -4.82 10.45 -12.03
CA PRO A 358 -4.96 8.99 -11.89
C PRO A 358 -6.25 8.38 -12.46
N LEU A 359 -7.36 9.11 -12.46
CA LEU A 359 -8.65 8.64 -13.00
C LEU A 359 -8.76 8.81 -14.51
N SER A 360 -7.78 9.46 -15.15
CA SER A 360 -7.76 9.60 -16.60
C SER A 360 -7.47 8.26 -17.26
N GLU A 361 -8.39 7.79 -18.09
CA GLU A 361 -8.17 6.58 -18.90
C GLU A 361 -6.94 6.71 -19.81
N ILE A 362 -6.14 5.65 -19.84
CA ILE A 362 -5.00 5.47 -20.74
C ILE A 362 -5.47 4.54 -21.86
N THR A 363 -5.44 5.03 -23.08
CA THR A 363 -5.83 4.23 -24.25
C THR A 363 -4.86 3.07 -24.48
N GLU A 364 -5.30 1.99 -25.13
CA GLU A 364 -4.42 0.85 -25.44
C GLU A 364 -3.21 1.27 -26.30
N GLN A 365 -3.38 2.26 -27.18
CA GLN A 365 -2.27 2.84 -27.95
C GLN A 365 -1.26 3.56 -27.05
N GLU A 366 -1.73 4.30 -26.05
CA GLU A 366 -0.86 4.94 -25.06
C GLU A 366 -0.18 3.91 -24.15
N LYS A 367 -0.85 2.82 -23.79
CA LYS A 367 -0.24 1.71 -23.03
C LYS A 367 0.87 1.03 -23.83
N ASP A 368 0.63 0.73 -25.10
CA ASP A 368 1.65 0.19 -26.01
C ASP A 368 2.85 1.14 -26.11
N PHE A 369 2.58 2.44 -26.26
CA PHE A 369 3.59 3.48 -26.34
C PHE A 369 4.40 3.64 -25.03
N LEU A 370 3.76 3.60 -23.86
CA LEU A 370 4.44 3.65 -22.58
C LEU A 370 5.36 2.43 -22.40
N TRP A 371 4.85 1.24 -22.72
CA TRP A 371 5.61 0.00 -22.58
C TRP A 371 6.79 -0.07 -23.56
N SER A 372 6.63 0.40 -24.80
CA SER A 372 7.74 0.45 -25.77
C SER A 372 8.85 1.42 -25.36
N HIS A 373 8.56 2.40 -24.48
CA HIS A 373 9.52 3.37 -23.97
C HIS A 373 9.87 3.19 -22.48
N ARG A 374 9.54 2.01 -21.91
CA ARG A 374 9.68 1.69 -20.47
C ARG A 374 11.07 1.99 -19.88
N HIS A 375 12.14 1.83 -20.64
CA HIS A 375 13.50 2.16 -20.18
C HIS A 375 13.73 3.67 -20.04
N TYR A 376 13.15 4.49 -20.92
CA TYR A 376 13.24 5.94 -20.80
C TYR A 376 12.36 6.48 -19.68
N CYS A 377 11.23 5.82 -19.38
CA CYS A 377 10.36 6.18 -18.27
C CYS A 377 11.08 6.25 -16.91
N VAL A 378 12.20 5.52 -16.75
CA VAL A 378 13.09 5.61 -15.57
C VAL A 378 13.62 7.04 -15.35
N SER A 379 13.80 7.82 -16.41
CA SER A 379 14.22 9.24 -16.32
C SER A 379 13.12 10.19 -15.82
N MET A 380 11.87 9.73 -15.74
CA MET A 380 10.71 10.46 -15.24
C MET A 380 9.98 9.58 -14.20
N PRO A 381 10.55 9.41 -12.99
CA PRO A 381 10.11 8.38 -12.04
C PRO A 381 8.63 8.44 -11.67
N GLU A 382 8.05 9.64 -11.68
CA GLU A 382 6.62 9.91 -11.47
C GLU A 382 5.65 9.25 -12.46
N ILE A 383 6.12 8.80 -13.63
CA ILE A 383 5.27 8.13 -14.64
C ILE A 383 4.95 6.67 -14.28
N LEU A 384 5.63 6.12 -13.27
CA LEU A 384 5.53 4.71 -12.86
C LEU A 384 4.10 4.19 -12.72
N PRO A 385 3.14 4.90 -12.08
CA PRO A 385 1.77 4.40 -11.94
C PRO A 385 1.10 4.14 -13.31
N LYS A 386 1.36 5.00 -14.29
CA LYS A 386 0.83 4.88 -15.67
C LYS A 386 1.53 3.76 -16.44
N LEU A 387 2.84 3.60 -16.24
CA LEU A 387 3.60 2.49 -16.82
C LEU A 387 3.12 1.13 -16.29
N LEU A 388 2.83 1.03 -14.99
CA LEU A 388 2.33 -0.20 -14.36
C LEU A 388 0.95 -0.63 -14.87
N LEU A 389 0.05 0.33 -15.14
CA LEU A 389 -1.23 0.09 -15.79
C LEU A 389 -1.10 -0.27 -17.28
N SER A 390 0.09 -0.07 -17.86
CA SER A 390 0.39 -0.41 -19.25
C SER A 390 0.97 -1.81 -19.42
N VAL A 391 1.35 -2.47 -18.32
CA VAL A 391 1.93 -3.83 -18.32
C VAL A 391 0.83 -4.85 -18.61
N LYS A 392 1.10 -5.80 -19.49
CA LYS A 392 0.24 -6.98 -19.65
C LYS A 392 0.53 -7.98 -18.53
N TRP A 393 -0.22 -7.87 -17.44
CA TRP A 393 -0.07 -8.74 -16.26
C TRP A 393 -0.39 -10.22 -16.52
N ASN A 394 -1.00 -10.55 -17.65
CA ASN A 394 -1.20 -11.92 -18.15
C ASN A 394 -0.05 -12.42 -19.04
N SER A 395 1.10 -11.74 -19.06
CA SER A 395 2.30 -12.16 -19.76
C SER A 395 3.49 -12.15 -18.80
N ARG A 396 4.03 -13.33 -18.47
CA ARG A 396 5.21 -13.40 -17.59
C ARG A 396 6.43 -12.68 -18.18
N ASP A 397 6.53 -12.60 -19.50
CA ASP A 397 7.63 -11.96 -20.21
C ASP A 397 7.65 -10.44 -19.94
N GLU A 398 6.48 -9.78 -19.93
CA GLU A 398 6.38 -8.36 -19.58
C GLU A 398 6.53 -8.14 -18.07
N VAL A 399 5.88 -8.97 -17.24
CA VAL A 399 5.95 -8.86 -15.77
C VAL A 399 7.38 -9.00 -15.26
N ALA A 400 8.15 -9.97 -15.78
CA ALA A 400 9.54 -10.17 -15.41
C ALA A 400 10.42 -8.94 -15.71
N GLN A 401 10.25 -8.33 -16.90
CA GLN A 401 10.93 -7.09 -17.25
C GLN A 401 10.53 -5.93 -16.33
N MET A 402 9.23 -5.81 -16.01
CA MET A 402 8.75 -4.78 -15.09
C MET A 402 9.36 -4.96 -13.68
N TYR A 403 9.49 -6.18 -13.19
CA TYR A 403 10.11 -6.44 -11.88
C TYR A 403 11.57 -5.98 -11.84
N CYS A 404 12.34 -6.20 -12.91
CA CYS A 404 13.70 -5.66 -13.04
C CYS A 404 13.70 -4.12 -13.06
N LEU A 405 12.77 -3.48 -13.77
CA LEU A 405 12.63 -2.02 -13.76
C LEU A 405 12.30 -1.47 -12.37
N ILE A 406 11.37 -2.10 -11.64
CA ILE A 406 10.97 -1.67 -10.28
C ILE A 406 12.12 -1.82 -9.28
N LYS A 407 12.93 -2.88 -9.42
CA LYS A 407 14.07 -3.15 -8.53
C LYS A 407 15.01 -1.96 -8.46
N ASP A 408 15.30 -1.35 -9.61
CA ASP A 408 16.24 -0.24 -9.76
C ASP A 408 15.52 1.12 -10.00
N TRP A 409 14.20 1.18 -9.82
CA TRP A 409 13.43 2.39 -10.09
C TRP A 409 13.79 3.53 -9.12
N PRO A 410 14.01 4.77 -9.59
CA PRO A 410 14.28 5.90 -8.71
C PRO A 410 13.09 6.16 -7.78
N GLN A 411 13.37 6.38 -6.50
CA GLN A 411 12.31 6.58 -5.52
C GLN A 411 11.51 7.86 -5.79
N ILE A 412 10.20 7.79 -5.57
CA ILE A 412 9.23 8.86 -5.81
C ILE A 412 8.76 9.50 -4.49
N ARG A 413 8.02 10.62 -4.59
CA ARG A 413 7.49 11.33 -3.42
C ARG A 413 6.44 10.47 -2.69
N PRO A 414 6.29 10.60 -1.36
CA PRO A 414 5.31 9.84 -0.60
C PRO A 414 3.89 9.91 -1.17
N GLU A 415 3.43 11.10 -1.57
CA GLU A 415 2.09 11.29 -2.12
C GLU A 415 1.85 10.46 -3.40
N GLN A 416 2.89 10.29 -4.23
CA GLN A 416 2.82 9.48 -5.45
C GLN A 416 2.97 7.99 -5.12
N ALA A 417 3.83 7.63 -4.17
CA ALA A 417 3.99 6.26 -3.72
C ALA A 417 2.71 5.69 -3.10
N MET A 418 1.89 6.51 -2.44
CA MET A 418 0.61 6.06 -1.89
C MET A 418 -0.40 5.64 -2.96
N GLU A 419 -0.34 6.17 -4.19
CA GLU A 419 -1.16 5.70 -5.32
C GLU A 419 -0.91 4.20 -5.55
N LEU A 420 0.35 3.78 -5.50
CA LEU A 420 0.79 2.39 -5.69
C LEU A 420 0.37 1.42 -4.57
N LEU A 421 -0.36 1.90 -3.55
CA LEU A 421 -0.93 1.08 -2.48
C LEU A 421 -2.45 0.89 -2.63
N ASP A 422 -3.08 1.49 -3.65
CA ASP A 422 -4.50 1.31 -3.94
C ASP A 422 -4.83 -0.08 -4.54
N CYS A 423 -6.11 -0.35 -4.78
CA CYS A 423 -6.56 -1.64 -5.30
C CYS A 423 -6.16 -1.94 -6.76
N ASN A 424 -5.69 -0.95 -7.53
CA ASN A 424 -5.21 -1.12 -8.90
C ASN A 424 -3.79 -1.71 -8.94
N TYR A 425 -3.04 -1.57 -7.84
CA TYR A 425 -1.67 -2.06 -7.73
C TYR A 425 -1.56 -3.17 -6.67
N PRO A 426 -2.07 -4.38 -6.93
CA PRO A 426 -2.03 -5.49 -5.97
C PRO A 426 -0.66 -6.18 -5.90
N ASP A 427 0.24 -5.90 -6.86
CA ASP A 427 1.50 -6.61 -7.01
C ASP A 427 2.47 -6.37 -5.82
N PRO A 428 3.05 -7.43 -5.21
CA PRO A 428 3.93 -7.28 -4.06
C PRO A 428 5.20 -6.48 -4.33
N MET A 429 5.79 -6.56 -5.52
CA MET A 429 7.01 -5.82 -5.87
C MET A 429 6.72 -4.32 -6.01
N VAL A 430 5.58 -3.98 -6.62
CA VAL A 430 5.07 -2.61 -6.69
C VAL A 430 4.81 -2.03 -5.29
N ARG A 431 4.08 -2.77 -4.46
CA ARG A 431 3.77 -2.34 -3.08
C ARG A 431 5.01 -2.23 -2.21
N ALA A 432 5.95 -3.16 -2.32
CA ALA A 432 7.23 -3.09 -1.61
C ALA A 432 8.03 -1.85 -2.03
N PHE A 433 8.05 -1.50 -3.32
CA PHE A 433 8.66 -0.25 -3.78
C PHE A 433 7.99 1.00 -3.17
N ALA A 434 6.65 1.02 -3.14
CA ALA A 434 5.90 2.09 -2.51
C ALA A 434 6.28 2.27 -1.03
N ILE A 435 6.34 1.17 -0.26
CA ILE A 435 6.76 1.19 1.15
C ILE A 435 8.20 1.70 1.29
N ARG A 436 9.16 1.26 0.44
CA ARG A 436 10.53 1.80 0.46
C ARG A 436 10.59 3.32 0.23
N CYS A 437 9.65 3.87 -0.55
CA CYS A 437 9.55 5.33 -0.73
C CYS A 437 9.00 6.01 0.52
N LEU A 438 7.99 5.43 1.17
CA LEU A 438 7.43 5.95 2.42
C LEU A 438 8.46 5.90 3.55
N GLU A 439 9.16 4.78 3.76
CA GLU A 439 10.18 4.62 4.79
C GLU A 439 11.28 5.68 4.71
N LYS A 440 11.63 6.12 3.50
CA LYS A 440 12.70 7.10 3.30
C LYS A 440 12.23 8.56 3.39
N TYR A 441 11.04 8.88 2.86
CA TYR A 441 10.64 10.28 2.65
C TYR A 441 9.40 10.71 3.44
N LEU A 442 8.60 9.79 3.99
CA LEU A 442 7.41 10.12 4.75
C LEU A 442 7.80 10.51 6.18
N THR A 443 7.66 11.79 6.51
CA THR A 443 7.89 12.27 7.87
C THR A 443 6.73 11.91 8.79
N ASP A 444 6.96 11.80 10.09
CA ASP A 444 5.92 11.52 11.10
C ASP A 444 4.73 12.50 11.04
N ASP A 445 4.99 13.76 10.66
CA ASP A 445 3.95 14.78 10.44
C ASP A 445 3.02 14.40 9.29
N LYS A 446 3.59 13.97 8.16
CA LYS A 446 2.85 13.52 6.99
C LYS A 446 2.22 12.15 7.18
N LEU A 447 2.90 11.24 7.88
CA LEU A 447 2.35 9.95 8.29
C LEU A 447 1.08 10.15 9.12
N SER A 448 1.12 11.04 10.11
CA SER A 448 -0.06 11.38 10.93
C SER A 448 -1.20 11.97 10.08
N GLN A 449 -0.86 12.76 9.05
CA GLN A 449 -1.84 13.34 8.13
C GLN A 449 -2.52 12.29 7.24
N TYR A 450 -1.76 11.30 6.76
CA TYR A 450 -2.23 10.26 5.83
C TYR A 450 -2.56 8.92 6.50
N LEU A 451 -2.53 8.85 7.83
CA LEU A 451 -2.67 7.60 8.59
C LEU A 451 -3.98 6.87 8.28
N ILE A 452 -5.07 7.61 8.06
CA ILE A 452 -6.38 7.02 7.75
C ILE A 452 -6.30 6.27 6.41
N GLN A 453 -5.72 6.90 5.38
CA GLN A 453 -5.56 6.31 4.05
C GLN A 453 -4.65 5.07 4.14
N LEU A 454 -3.53 5.17 4.86
CA LEU A 454 -2.59 4.06 5.05
C LEU A 454 -3.22 2.87 5.78
N VAL A 455 -4.11 3.12 6.76
CA VAL A 455 -4.85 2.05 7.44
C VAL A 455 -5.90 1.41 6.51
N GLN A 456 -6.56 2.19 5.64
CA GLN A 456 -7.54 1.62 4.71
C GLN A 456 -6.90 0.73 3.66
N VAL A 457 -5.75 1.11 3.10
CA VAL A 457 -5.07 0.30 2.06
C VAL A 457 -4.56 -1.05 2.57
N LEU A 458 -4.47 -1.27 3.89
CA LEU A 458 -4.20 -2.59 4.47
C LEU A 458 -5.32 -3.60 4.17
N ARG A 459 -6.54 -3.14 3.84
CA ARG A 459 -7.68 -3.98 3.47
C ARG A 459 -7.69 -4.35 1.99
N SER A 460 -6.90 -3.66 1.17
CA SER A 460 -6.74 -3.93 -0.26
C SER A 460 -5.71 -5.03 -0.54
N VAL A 461 -5.17 -5.65 0.52
CA VAL A 461 -4.15 -6.72 0.49
C VAL A 461 -4.80 -8.11 0.44
#